data_AF-A0A6B2CSH5-F1
#
_entry.id   AF-A0A6B2CSH5-F1
#
_cell.length_a   1.000
_cell.length_b   1.000
_cell.length_c   1.000
_cell.angle_alpha   90.00
_cell.angle_beta   90.00
_cell.angle_gamma   90.00
#
_symmetry.space_group_name_H-M   'P 1'
#
loop_
_entity.id
_entity.type
_entity.pdbx_description
1 polymer ?
#
loop_
_entity_poly.entity_id
_entity_poly.type
_entity_poly.pdbx_seq_one_letter_code
_entity_poly.pdbx_strand_id
1 'polypeptide(L)'
;NDTLSEIPEMEEWVEYFVGQFKERVRKLGVRLRVVFARPRATETWYWRVFVRGYPAPTFNFRWCVDMLKIEPTGGSLSRYKNYVLVVGARDEESGARSKSMKERFGVCTGGGSCLGAYFTSNNDIPKVAPIRFWSYETVWAFLKAQKDFDVGKLVELYRGLASSGLLGGRYGCWHCTLVVRQAANYYREEYLYAEAIRLMYRAVSDLAELFRERKEGGYSRWGPLNPLGRAVIFNALRTAEELAGRRIFYGLDKARIRNLTLRKIFYEMDPEKADRVIARADPTDRRVPVAALRDLSRHESLRTALEMLNAYFASRNHRGEAADKALREILASLRR
;
A
#
# COMPACT_ATOMS: atom_id res chain seq x y z
N ASN A 1 3.55 -5.89 9.81
CA ASN A 1 3.99 -5.87 8.40
C ASN A 1 3.97 -4.42 7.99
N ASP A 2 5.06 -3.93 7.42
CA ASP A 2 5.21 -2.56 6.94
C ASP A 2 5.44 -2.68 5.43
N THR A 3 4.49 -2.20 4.62
CA THR A 3 4.56 -2.33 3.16
C THR A 3 5.41 -1.25 2.51
N LEU A 4 5.92 -0.29 3.32
CA LEU A 4 6.58 0.92 2.88
C LEU A 4 5.67 1.74 1.97
N SER A 5 4.36 1.70 2.19
CA SER A 5 3.35 2.30 1.30
C SER A 5 2.09 2.77 2.03
N GLU A 6 2.17 2.97 3.34
CA GLU A 6 1.15 3.63 4.17
C GLU A 6 1.36 5.16 4.17
N ILE A 7 0.50 5.90 4.88
CA ILE A 7 0.76 7.32 5.16
C ILE A 7 1.74 7.47 6.34
N PRO A 8 2.58 8.52 6.37
CA PRO A 8 3.51 8.79 7.48
C PRO A 8 2.92 8.70 8.89
N GLU A 9 1.72 9.25 9.14
CA GLU A 9 1.11 9.26 10.48
C GLU A 9 0.75 7.85 10.98
N MET A 10 0.53 6.91 10.06
CA MET A 10 0.35 5.50 10.41
C MET A 10 1.65 4.90 10.94
N GLU A 11 2.79 5.22 10.34
CA GLU A 11 4.10 4.76 10.83
C GLU A 11 4.40 5.38 12.20
N GLU A 12 4.15 6.67 12.38
CA GLU A 12 4.33 7.34 13.66
C GLU A 12 3.45 6.75 14.77
N TRP A 13 2.20 6.40 14.46
CA TRP A 13 1.32 5.70 15.39
C TRP A 13 1.85 4.32 15.75
N VAL A 14 2.26 3.52 14.76
CA VAL A 14 2.75 2.16 14.99
C VAL A 14 4.03 2.18 15.82
N GLU A 15 4.99 3.06 15.50
CA GLU A 15 6.23 3.21 16.25
C GLU A 15 5.95 3.64 17.70
N TYR A 16 5.03 4.59 17.90
CA TYR A 16 4.60 5.02 19.23
C TYR A 16 3.99 3.87 20.04
N PHE A 17 2.97 3.19 19.49
CA PHE A 17 2.30 2.08 20.16
C PHE A 17 3.28 0.93 20.48
N VAL A 18 4.17 0.59 19.55
CA VAL A 18 5.20 -0.44 19.77
C VAL A 18 6.13 -0.06 20.93
N GLY A 19 6.48 1.22 21.06
CA GLY A 19 7.24 1.72 22.22
C GLY A 19 6.55 1.42 23.55
N GLN A 20 5.27 1.79 23.65
CA GLN A 20 4.45 1.54 24.85
C GLN A 20 4.29 0.05 25.14
N PHE A 21 4.00 -0.73 24.09
CA PHE A 21 3.85 -2.18 24.20
C PHE A 21 5.13 -2.85 24.70
N LYS A 22 6.30 -2.46 24.19
CA LYS A 22 7.58 -2.96 24.66
C LYS A 22 7.80 -2.68 26.14
N GLU A 23 7.52 -1.46 26.58
CA GLU A 23 7.70 -1.09 27.97
C GLU A 23 6.80 -1.91 28.90
N ARG A 24 5.52 -2.06 28.54
CA ARG A 24 4.53 -2.80 29.35
C ARG A 24 4.87 -4.28 29.44
N VAL A 25 5.17 -4.92 28.31
CA VAL A 25 5.52 -6.35 28.24
C VAL A 25 6.83 -6.64 29.01
N ARG A 26 7.80 -5.72 28.97
CA ARG A 26 9.01 -5.82 29.79
C ARG A 26 8.71 -5.79 31.29
N LYS A 27 7.79 -4.93 31.76
CA LYS A 27 7.36 -4.88 33.17
C LYS A 27 6.68 -6.18 33.63
N LEU A 28 6.08 -6.94 32.70
CA LEU A 28 5.50 -8.25 32.97
C LEU A 28 6.52 -9.40 32.95
N GLY A 29 7.82 -9.12 32.77
CA GLY A 29 8.86 -10.14 32.70
C GLY A 29 8.85 -10.97 31.41
N VAL A 30 8.10 -10.55 30.40
CA VAL A 30 7.98 -11.28 29.13
C VAL A 30 9.03 -10.80 28.14
N ARG A 31 9.79 -11.74 27.56
CA ARG A 31 10.76 -11.46 26.49
C ARG A 31 10.03 -11.09 25.21
N LEU A 32 10.21 -9.85 24.74
CA LEU A 32 9.60 -9.35 23.51
C LEU A 32 10.65 -9.09 22.43
N ARG A 33 10.41 -9.62 21.24
CA ARG A 33 11.13 -9.26 20.03
C ARG A 33 10.20 -8.54 19.06
N VAL A 34 10.57 -7.32 18.68
CA VAL A 34 9.84 -6.54 17.68
C VAL A 34 10.53 -6.67 16.33
N VAL A 35 9.75 -6.94 15.29
CA VAL A 35 10.24 -7.09 13.91
C VAL A 35 9.26 -6.39 12.98
N PHE A 36 9.74 -5.37 12.28
CA PHE A 36 9.03 -4.78 11.16
C PHE A 36 9.35 -5.58 9.89
N ALA A 37 8.46 -6.52 9.56
CA ALA A 37 8.54 -7.27 8.31
C ALA A 37 8.31 -6.32 7.12
N ARG A 38 9.38 -5.99 6.40
CA ARG A 38 9.40 -5.06 5.26
C ARG A 38 9.80 -5.78 3.97
N PRO A 39 9.22 -5.43 2.81
CA PRO A 39 9.69 -5.94 1.53
C PRO A 39 11.13 -5.49 1.26
N ARG A 40 11.87 -6.27 0.47
CA ARG A 40 13.14 -5.80 -0.11
C ARG A 40 12.87 -4.57 -0.96
N ALA A 41 13.85 -3.69 -1.12
CA ALA A 41 13.68 -2.48 -1.94
C ALA A 41 13.21 -2.81 -3.37
N THR A 42 13.69 -3.92 -3.96
CA THR A 42 13.28 -4.43 -5.28
C THR A 42 11.83 -4.93 -5.36
N GLU A 43 11.20 -5.12 -4.21
CA GLU A 43 9.83 -5.63 -4.05
C GLU A 43 8.83 -4.53 -3.70
N THR A 44 9.29 -3.34 -3.31
CA THR A 44 8.44 -2.18 -3.00
C THR A 44 7.60 -1.75 -4.20
N TRP A 45 6.49 -1.05 -3.95
CA TRP A 45 5.67 -0.49 -5.01
C TRP A 45 6.49 0.40 -5.96
N TYR A 46 7.38 1.24 -5.43
CA TYR A 46 8.22 2.13 -6.21
C TYR A 46 9.10 1.35 -7.21
N TRP A 47 9.79 0.31 -6.76
CA TRP A 47 10.65 -0.48 -7.65
C TRP A 47 9.83 -1.30 -8.65
N ARG A 48 8.76 -1.95 -8.18
CA ARG A 48 7.90 -2.77 -9.02
C ARG A 48 7.24 -1.95 -10.13
N VAL A 49 6.87 -0.70 -9.87
CA VAL A 49 6.29 0.20 -10.87
C VAL A 49 7.37 0.85 -11.75
N PHE A 50 8.38 1.49 -11.16
CA PHE A 50 9.36 2.28 -11.94
C PHE A 50 10.35 1.39 -12.71
N VAL A 51 10.86 0.33 -12.10
CA VAL A 51 11.92 -0.51 -12.69
C VAL A 51 11.35 -1.71 -13.44
N ARG A 52 10.27 -2.33 -12.94
CA ARG A 52 9.69 -3.54 -13.56
C ARG A 52 8.37 -3.31 -14.29
N GLY A 53 7.80 -2.11 -14.21
CA GLY A 53 6.56 -1.74 -14.92
C GLY A 53 5.34 -2.54 -14.48
N TYR A 54 5.20 -2.87 -13.20
CA TYR A 54 4.02 -3.60 -12.75
C TYR A 54 2.77 -2.71 -12.90
N PRO A 55 1.70 -3.20 -13.58
CA PRO A 55 0.45 -2.47 -13.67
C PRO A 55 -0.35 -2.59 -12.37
N ALA A 56 -1.35 -1.71 -12.23
CA ALA A 56 -2.26 -1.64 -11.10
C ALA A 56 -2.90 -3.01 -10.81
N PRO A 57 -2.82 -3.50 -9.55
CA PRO A 57 -3.40 -4.78 -9.18
C PRO A 57 -4.87 -4.92 -9.59
N THR A 58 -5.28 -6.12 -9.98
CA THR A 58 -6.70 -6.49 -10.20
C THR A 58 -7.09 -7.60 -9.25
N PHE A 59 -8.37 -8.00 -9.22
CA PHE A 59 -8.80 -9.14 -8.40
C PHE A 59 -8.04 -10.43 -8.75
N ASN A 60 -7.69 -10.61 -10.03
CA ASN A 60 -6.97 -11.78 -10.55
C ASN A 60 -5.45 -11.59 -10.64
N PHE A 61 -4.95 -10.37 -10.42
CA PHE A 61 -3.51 -10.06 -10.47
C PHE A 61 -3.12 -9.19 -9.28
N ARG A 62 -2.86 -9.83 -8.13
CA ARG A 62 -2.59 -9.18 -6.84
C ARG A 62 -1.13 -9.30 -6.41
N TRP A 63 -0.21 -8.92 -7.30
CA TRP A 63 1.24 -9.01 -7.04
C TRP A 63 1.67 -8.35 -5.71
N CYS A 64 0.97 -7.29 -5.28
CA CYS A 64 1.27 -6.58 -4.06
C CYS A 64 1.00 -7.40 -2.79
N VAL A 65 0.12 -8.40 -2.83
CA VAL A 65 -0.16 -9.27 -1.68
C VAL A 65 1.05 -10.14 -1.41
N ASP A 66 1.56 -10.82 -2.43
CA ASP A 66 2.69 -11.73 -2.27
C ASP A 66 3.95 -10.96 -1.86
N MET A 67 4.32 -9.94 -2.65
CA MET A 67 5.60 -9.24 -2.51
C MET A 67 5.65 -8.31 -1.30
N LEU A 68 4.57 -7.55 -1.01
CA LEU A 68 4.59 -6.57 0.08
C LEU A 68 4.14 -7.16 1.42
N LYS A 69 3.34 -8.24 1.40
CA LYS A 69 2.70 -8.76 2.62
C LYS A 69 3.14 -10.17 2.98
N ILE A 70 3.01 -11.14 2.07
CA ILE A 70 3.24 -12.55 2.38
C ILE A 70 4.73 -12.84 2.51
N GLU A 71 5.53 -12.55 1.49
CA GLU A 71 6.98 -12.81 1.48
C GLU A 71 7.72 -12.21 2.69
N PRO A 72 7.60 -10.90 3.01
CA PRO A 72 8.34 -10.33 4.13
C PRO A 72 7.89 -10.87 5.49
N THR A 73 6.59 -11.16 5.63
CA THR A 73 6.06 -11.75 6.87
C THR A 73 6.51 -13.20 7.02
N GLY A 74 6.39 -14.00 5.96
CA GLY A 74 6.83 -15.39 5.90
C GLY A 74 8.32 -15.53 6.19
N GLY A 75 9.17 -14.71 5.55
CA GLY A 75 10.61 -14.68 5.82
C GLY A 75 10.97 -14.28 7.25
N SER A 76 10.16 -13.44 7.90
CA SER A 76 10.35 -13.08 9.31
C SER A 76 9.95 -14.19 10.28
N LEU A 77 9.01 -15.05 9.85
CA LEU A 77 8.45 -16.15 10.63
C LEU A 77 9.17 -17.48 10.42
N SER A 78 9.79 -17.72 9.26
CA SER A 78 10.39 -19.00 8.85
C SER A 78 11.46 -19.55 9.80
N ARG A 79 12.08 -18.68 10.62
CA ARG A 79 13.04 -19.08 11.66
C ARG A 79 12.40 -19.71 12.90
N TYR A 80 11.10 -19.60 13.08
CA TYR A 80 10.37 -20.13 14.24
C TYR A 80 9.74 -21.47 13.88
N LYS A 81 10.00 -22.50 14.68
CA LYS A 81 9.46 -23.85 14.47
C LYS A 81 8.06 -24.02 15.03
N ASN A 82 7.79 -23.44 16.20
CA ASN A 82 6.51 -23.52 16.90
C ASN A 82 6.02 -22.11 17.22
N TYR A 83 4.93 -21.68 16.60
CA TYR A 83 4.31 -20.39 16.87
C TYR A 83 2.80 -20.44 16.61
N VAL A 84 2.06 -19.57 17.29
CA VAL A 84 0.65 -19.28 17.01
C VAL A 84 0.57 -17.82 16.60
N LEU A 85 -0.16 -17.53 15.52
CA LEU A 85 -0.43 -16.15 15.11
C LEU A 85 -1.68 -15.62 15.79
N VAL A 86 -1.53 -14.58 16.60
CA VAL A 86 -2.68 -13.81 17.10
C VAL A 86 -3.09 -12.80 16.04
N VAL A 87 -4.35 -12.85 15.61
CA VAL A 87 -4.89 -11.96 14.56
C VAL A 87 -6.08 -11.17 15.07
N GLY A 88 -6.22 -9.93 14.61
CA GLY A 88 -7.37 -9.06 14.91
C GLY A 88 -8.58 -9.28 13.98
N ALA A 89 -8.76 -10.50 13.49
CA ALA A 89 -9.80 -10.83 12.52
C ALA A 89 -11.18 -10.89 13.16
N ARG A 90 -12.21 -10.33 12.51
CA ARG A 90 -13.60 -10.36 12.99
C ARG A 90 -14.59 -10.81 11.92
N ASP A 91 -15.71 -11.39 12.37
CA ASP A 91 -16.80 -11.80 11.47
C ASP A 91 -17.50 -10.56 10.86
N GLU A 92 -17.66 -9.51 11.66
CA GLU A 92 -18.31 -8.24 11.29
C GLU A 92 -17.36 -7.25 10.58
N GLU A 93 -16.38 -7.75 9.84
CA GLU A 93 -15.59 -6.90 8.94
C GLU A 93 -16.33 -6.69 7.61
N SER A 94 -16.83 -7.77 6.99
CA SER A 94 -17.61 -7.72 5.75
C SER A 94 -18.27 -9.07 5.50
N GLY A 95 -19.27 -9.13 4.62
CA GLY A 95 -19.91 -10.41 4.26
C GLY A 95 -18.91 -11.46 3.74
N ALA A 96 -17.98 -11.05 2.88
CA ALA A 96 -16.90 -11.93 2.40
C ALA A 96 -15.97 -12.39 3.53
N ARG A 97 -15.68 -11.51 4.50
CA ARG A 97 -14.85 -11.87 5.66
C ARG A 97 -15.57 -12.83 6.58
N SER A 98 -16.86 -12.63 6.84
CA SER A 98 -17.69 -13.55 7.63
C SER A 98 -17.66 -14.96 7.05
N LYS A 99 -17.88 -15.11 5.74
CA LYS A 99 -17.78 -16.41 5.06
C LYS A 99 -16.39 -17.04 5.23
N SER A 100 -15.33 -16.26 4.97
CA SER A 100 -13.95 -16.75 5.13
C SER A 100 -13.60 -17.11 6.58
N MET A 101 -14.12 -16.40 7.57
CA MET A 101 -13.92 -16.72 8.99
C MET A 101 -14.61 -18.04 9.34
N LYS A 102 -15.85 -18.24 8.90
CA LYS A 102 -16.58 -19.51 9.10
C LYS A 102 -15.85 -20.70 8.47
N GLU A 103 -15.30 -20.53 7.28
CA GLU A 103 -14.53 -21.57 6.60
C GLU A 103 -13.21 -21.89 7.32
N ARG A 104 -12.47 -20.86 7.77
CA ARG A 104 -11.11 -21.04 8.32
C ARG A 104 -11.05 -21.31 9.83
N PHE A 105 -12.03 -20.82 10.58
CA PHE A 105 -12.10 -20.92 12.04
C PHE A 105 -13.33 -21.73 12.50
N GLY A 106 -14.15 -22.24 11.57
CA GLY A 106 -15.37 -22.95 11.90
C GLY A 106 -16.49 -22.06 12.43
N VAL A 107 -17.54 -22.70 12.94
CA VAL A 107 -18.72 -22.07 13.54
C VAL A 107 -18.91 -22.60 14.95
N CYS A 108 -19.59 -21.83 15.81
CA CYS A 108 -20.07 -22.38 17.07
C CYS A 108 -21.11 -23.47 16.80
N THR A 109 -20.85 -24.69 17.26
CA THR A 109 -21.82 -25.78 17.20
C THR A 109 -22.83 -25.61 18.33
N GLY A 110 -24.12 -25.51 17.99
CA GLY A 110 -25.19 -25.42 18.99
C GLY A 110 -25.13 -26.61 19.96
N GLY A 111 -25.19 -26.33 21.27
CA GLY A 111 -25.13 -27.34 22.33
C GLY A 111 -23.74 -27.59 22.94
N GLY A 112 -22.66 -26.94 22.44
CA GLY A 112 -21.30 -27.06 22.96
C GLY A 112 -20.55 -25.72 23.16
N SER A 113 -19.27 -25.79 23.55
CA SER A 113 -18.42 -24.61 23.75
C SER A 113 -18.02 -23.94 22.42
N CYS A 114 -18.16 -22.61 22.35
CA CYS A 114 -17.68 -21.80 21.23
C CYS A 114 -16.14 -21.65 21.17
N LEU A 115 -15.38 -22.21 22.11
CA LEU A 115 -13.93 -21.99 22.22
C LEU A 115 -13.17 -22.35 20.93
N GLY A 116 -13.56 -23.46 20.28
CA GLY A 116 -12.93 -23.90 19.02
C GLY A 116 -13.04 -22.86 17.90
N ALA A 117 -14.09 -22.03 17.90
CA ALA A 117 -14.33 -21.03 16.87
C ALA A 117 -13.33 -19.84 16.92
N TYR A 118 -12.52 -19.73 17.97
CA TYR A 118 -11.45 -18.73 18.03
C TYR A 118 -10.16 -19.19 17.37
N PHE A 119 -10.03 -20.49 17.10
CA PHE A 119 -8.83 -21.11 16.52
C PHE A 119 -9.08 -21.54 15.09
N THR A 120 -8.04 -21.48 14.26
CA THR A 120 -8.16 -21.98 12.89
C THR A 120 -8.33 -23.49 12.88
N SER A 121 -9.33 -23.98 12.14
CA SER A 121 -9.44 -25.38 11.73
C SER A 121 -8.66 -25.57 10.43
N ASN A 122 -7.80 -26.59 10.36
CA ASN A 122 -7.15 -27.06 9.12
C ASN A 122 -6.38 -25.98 8.31
N ASN A 123 -5.49 -25.22 8.96
CA ASN A 123 -4.58 -24.28 8.27
C ASN A 123 -3.11 -24.66 8.52
N ASP A 124 -2.24 -24.37 7.54
CA ASP A 124 -0.78 -24.59 7.63
C ASP A 124 -0.09 -23.83 8.77
N ILE A 125 -0.73 -22.77 9.28
CA ILE A 125 -0.23 -21.97 10.39
C ILE A 125 -1.35 -21.82 11.42
N PRO A 126 -1.15 -22.27 12.68
CA PRO A 126 -2.09 -22.06 13.76
C PRO A 126 -2.34 -20.57 14.00
N LYS A 127 -3.62 -20.15 13.97
CA LYS A 127 -4.01 -18.77 14.31
C LYS A 127 -5.11 -18.76 15.36
N VAL A 128 -5.10 -17.70 16.16
CA VAL A 128 -6.16 -17.38 17.12
C VAL A 128 -6.69 -15.98 16.83
N ALA A 129 -8.01 -15.81 16.86
CA ALA A 129 -8.70 -14.54 16.62
C ALA A 129 -9.50 -14.10 17.86
N PRO A 130 -8.85 -13.54 18.91
CA PRO A 130 -9.47 -13.32 20.22
C PRO A 130 -10.70 -12.39 20.20
N ILE A 131 -10.76 -11.50 19.22
CA ILE A 131 -11.84 -10.51 19.06
C ILE A 131 -12.83 -10.89 17.94
N ARG A 132 -12.85 -12.16 17.51
CA ARG A 132 -13.64 -12.63 16.35
C ARG A 132 -15.08 -12.13 16.34
N PHE A 133 -15.75 -12.23 17.48
CA PHE A 133 -17.17 -11.91 17.65
C PHE A 133 -17.42 -10.49 18.16
N TRP A 134 -16.40 -9.63 18.23
CA TRP A 134 -16.58 -8.25 18.64
C TRP A 134 -17.16 -7.44 17.49
N SER A 135 -18.14 -6.59 17.80
CA SER A 135 -18.63 -5.59 16.86
C SER A 135 -17.64 -4.44 16.67
N TYR A 136 -17.86 -3.62 15.65
CA TYR A 136 -17.07 -2.40 15.47
C TYR A 136 -17.13 -1.49 16.72
N GLU A 137 -18.32 -1.32 17.28
CA GLU A 137 -18.59 -0.51 18.46
C GLU A 137 -17.90 -1.07 19.70
N THR A 138 -17.89 -2.40 19.84
CA THR A 138 -17.24 -3.08 20.98
C THR A 138 -15.74 -2.85 20.95
N VAL A 139 -15.10 -2.93 19.78
CA VAL A 139 -13.68 -2.61 19.62
C VAL A 139 -13.39 -1.17 20.06
N TRP A 140 -14.20 -0.20 19.61
CA TRP A 140 -14.01 1.20 20.01
C TRP A 140 -14.32 1.47 21.47
N ALA A 141 -15.32 0.82 22.05
CA ALA A 141 -15.63 0.91 23.46
C ALA A 141 -14.45 0.40 24.30
N PHE A 142 -13.88 -0.75 23.93
CA PHE A 142 -12.69 -1.30 24.58
C PHE A 142 -11.49 -0.35 24.47
N LEU A 143 -11.18 0.15 23.26
CA LEU A 143 -10.05 1.06 23.05
C LEU A 143 -10.17 2.34 23.90
N LYS A 144 -11.40 2.86 24.08
CA LYS A 144 -11.68 4.03 24.91
C LYS A 144 -11.64 3.74 26.42
N ALA A 145 -11.97 2.52 26.84
CA ALA A 145 -12.07 2.15 28.25
C ALA A 145 -10.76 1.62 28.86
N GLN A 146 -9.94 0.94 28.06
CA GLN A 146 -8.65 0.41 28.51
C GLN A 146 -7.70 1.52 28.95
N LYS A 147 -6.83 1.23 29.93
CA LYS A 147 -5.87 2.19 30.53
C LYS A 147 -4.41 1.79 30.34
N ASP A 148 -4.14 0.69 29.64
CA ASP A 148 -2.81 0.12 29.50
C ASP A 148 -1.99 0.82 28.40
N PHE A 149 -2.66 1.40 27.41
CA PHE A 149 -2.06 2.03 26.24
C PHE A 149 -2.68 3.39 25.96
N ASP A 150 -1.86 4.34 25.53
CA ASP A 150 -2.37 5.60 25.00
C ASP A 150 -2.75 5.40 23.53
N VAL A 151 -4.04 5.53 23.25
CA VAL A 151 -4.60 5.38 21.90
C VAL A 151 -5.00 6.73 21.29
N GLY A 152 -4.58 7.86 21.86
CA GLY A 152 -4.93 9.21 21.40
C GLY A 152 -4.61 9.43 19.91
N LYS A 153 -3.39 9.09 19.50
CA LYS A 153 -2.96 9.16 18.09
C LYS A 153 -3.80 8.26 17.16
N LEU A 154 -4.22 7.08 17.60
CA LEU A 154 -5.13 6.22 16.84
C LEU A 154 -6.51 6.87 16.68
N VAL A 155 -7.02 7.47 17.76
CA VAL A 155 -8.29 8.20 17.73
C VAL A 155 -8.21 9.37 16.77
N GLU A 156 -7.10 10.11 16.74
CA GLU A 156 -6.86 11.20 15.79
C GLU A 156 -6.84 10.73 14.33
N LEU A 157 -6.14 9.62 14.04
CA LEU A 157 -6.16 9.00 12.72
C LEU A 157 -7.60 8.72 12.25
N TYR A 158 -8.41 8.10 13.09
CA TYR A 158 -9.79 7.75 12.71
C TYR A 158 -10.75 8.95 12.73
N ARG A 159 -10.50 9.95 13.59
CA ARG A 159 -11.25 11.22 13.56
C ARG A 159 -11.04 11.95 12.24
N GLY A 160 -9.81 12.00 11.72
CA GLY A 160 -9.54 12.59 10.41
C GLY A 160 -10.33 11.91 9.28
N LEU A 161 -10.47 10.58 9.31
CA LEU A 161 -11.32 9.86 8.35
C LEU A 161 -12.81 10.21 8.49
N ALA A 162 -13.30 10.30 9.73
CA ALA A 162 -14.68 10.69 10.02
C ALA A 162 -14.99 12.11 9.53
N SER A 163 -14.08 13.06 9.78
CA SER A 163 -14.17 14.44 9.31
C SER A 163 -14.21 14.55 7.77
N SER A 164 -13.58 13.60 7.07
CA SER A 164 -13.64 13.49 5.61
C SER A 164 -14.84 12.67 5.09
N GLY A 165 -15.84 12.43 5.94
CA GLY A 165 -17.07 11.70 5.57
C GLY A 165 -16.89 10.19 5.40
N LEU A 166 -15.77 9.63 5.86
CA LEU A 166 -15.43 8.20 5.72
C LEU A 166 -15.50 7.45 7.06
N LEU A 167 -16.69 7.45 7.67
CA LEU A 167 -16.97 6.67 8.87
C LEU A 167 -16.67 5.17 8.63
N GLY A 168 -15.87 4.55 9.49
CA GLY A 168 -15.48 3.14 9.36
C GLY A 168 -14.43 2.85 8.28
N GLY A 169 -13.72 3.88 7.78
CA GLY A 169 -12.64 3.71 6.81
C GLY A 169 -11.52 2.78 7.28
N ARG A 170 -10.94 2.02 6.34
CA ARG A 170 -9.79 1.14 6.60
C ARG A 170 -8.52 1.75 6.05
N TYR A 171 -7.48 1.72 6.85
CA TYR A 171 -6.14 2.05 6.41
C TYR A 171 -5.49 0.88 5.66
N GLY A 172 -4.58 1.23 4.76
CA GLY A 172 -3.75 0.31 4.00
C GLY A 172 -2.84 1.08 3.07
N CYS A 173 -2.28 0.40 2.06
CA CYS A 173 -1.36 1.04 1.12
C CYS A 173 -2.07 2.18 0.35
N TRP A 174 -1.47 3.38 0.32
CA TRP A 174 -2.02 4.58 -0.33
C TRP A 174 -2.37 4.34 -1.81
N HIS A 175 -1.65 3.43 -2.47
CA HIS A 175 -1.78 3.10 -3.89
C HIS A 175 -2.77 1.95 -4.19
N CYS A 176 -3.62 1.53 -3.24
CA CYS A 176 -4.51 0.38 -3.45
C CYS A 176 -5.62 0.68 -4.48
N THR A 177 -5.55 0.05 -5.65
CA THR A 177 -6.50 0.27 -6.75
C THR A 177 -7.69 -0.70 -6.75
N LEU A 178 -7.81 -1.55 -5.73
CA LEU A 178 -8.93 -2.49 -5.54
C LEU A 178 -10.08 -1.90 -4.71
N VAL A 179 -9.87 -0.72 -4.11
CA VAL A 179 -10.88 0.03 -3.38
C VAL A 179 -11.34 1.23 -4.21
N VAL A 180 -12.59 1.63 -4.04
CA VAL A 180 -13.15 2.80 -4.75
C VAL A 180 -12.45 4.07 -4.27
N ARG A 181 -12.31 4.26 -2.95
CA ARG A 181 -11.55 5.33 -2.31
C ARG A 181 -10.58 4.73 -1.30
N GLN A 182 -9.35 5.22 -1.26
CA GLN A 182 -8.41 4.85 -0.22
C GLN A 182 -8.55 5.83 0.94
N ALA A 183 -9.16 5.41 2.04
CA ALA A 183 -9.49 6.26 3.17
C ALA A 183 -8.27 7.03 3.72
N ALA A 184 -7.12 6.37 3.79
CA ALA A 184 -5.87 6.99 4.24
C ALA A 184 -5.51 8.26 3.43
N ASN A 185 -5.88 8.31 2.15
CA ASN A 185 -5.56 9.44 1.28
C ASN A 185 -6.47 10.66 1.49
N TYR A 186 -7.54 10.50 2.27
CA TYR A 186 -8.46 11.57 2.65
C TYR A 186 -8.26 12.01 4.11
N TYR A 187 -7.24 11.50 4.79
CA TYR A 187 -6.95 11.87 6.18
C TYR A 187 -6.57 13.35 6.32
N ARG A 188 -5.84 13.90 5.34
CA ARG A 188 -5.51 15.32 5.21
C ARG A 188 -5.44 15.72 3.73
N GLU A 189 -5.54 17.02 3.45
CA GLU A 189 -5.57 17.55 2.07
C GLU A 189 -4.32 17.18 1.27
N GLU A 190 -3.13 17.18 1.89
CA GLU A 190 -1.88 16.84 1.20
C GLU A 190 -1.87 15.40 0.66
N TYR A 191 -2.67 14.49 1.24
CA TYR A 191 -2.78 13.12 0.76
C TYR A 191 -3.75 12.94 -0.40
N LEU A 192 -4.51 13.97 -0.77
CA LEU A 192 -5.32 13.94 -1.99
C LEU A 192 -4.44 13.85 -3.23
N TYR A 193 -3.20 14.33 -3.18
CA TYR A 193 -2.23 14.09 -4.24
C TYR A 193 -1.85 12.61 -4.34
N ALA A 194 -1.73 11.87 -3.22
CA ALA A 194 -1.55 10.41 -3.26
C ALA A 194 -2.78 9.70 -3.86
N GLU A 195 -3.99 10.19 -3.60
CA GLU A 195 -5.21 9.69 -4.25
C GLU A 195 -5.19 9.92 -5.76
N ALA A 196 -4.77 11.11 -6.20
CA ALA A 196 -4.60 11.41 -7.61
C ALA A 196 -3.59 10.45 -8.27
N ILE A 197 -2.45 10.16 -7.63
CA ILE A 197 -1.48 9.16 -8.13
C ILE A 197 -2.08 7.76 -8.20
N ARG A 198 -2.85 7.34 -7.19
CA ARG A 198 -3.55 6.05 -7.20
C ARG A 198 -4.51 5.93 -8.39
N LEU A 199 -5.25 7.00 -8.69
CA LEU A 199 -6.17 7.07 -9.83
C LEU A 199 -5.42 7.09 -11.17
N MET A 200 -4.31 7.82 -11.26
CA MET A 200 -3.42 7.81 -12.43
C MET A 200 -2.81 6.43 -12.66
N TYR A 201 -2.36 5.75 -11.60
CA TYR A 201 -1.80 4.41 -11.71
C TYR A 201 -2.82 3.41 -12.26
N ARG A 202 -4.08 3.49 -11.83
CA ARG A 202 -5.18 2.73 -12.44
C ARG A 202 -5.38 3.11 -13.92
N ALA A 203 -5.47 4.40 -14.23
CA ALA A 203 -5.72 4.87 -15.60
C ALA A 203 -4.64 4.44 -16.59
N VAL A 204 -3.37 4.66 -16.24
CA VAL A 204 -2.20 4.22 -17.04
C VAL A 204 -2.21 2.70 -17.24
N SER A 205 -2.73 1.93 -16.28
CA SER A 205 -2.82 0.47 -16.40
C SER A 205 -3.98 0.00 -17.30
N ASP A 206 -5.09 0.75 -17.30
CA ASP A 206 -6.30 0.46 -18.08
C ASP A 206 -6.17 0.91 -19.53
N LEU A 207 -5.51 2.05 -19.79
CA LEU A 207 -5.17 2.57 -21.12
C LEU A 207 -3.97 1.82 -21.72
N ALA A 208 -4.09 0.49 -21.78
CA ALA A 208 -2.98 -0.41 -22.04
C ALA A 208 -2.35 -0.24 -23.42
N GLU A 209 -3.13 0.14 -24.44
CA GLU A 209 -2.64 0.38 -25.80
C GLU A 209 -1.59 1.48 -25.87
N LEU A 210 -1.70 2.47 -24.98
CA LEU A 210 -0.79 3.61 -24.92
C LEU A 210 0.37 3.39 -23.94
N PHE A 211 0.11 2.69 -22.83
CA PHE A 211 1.02 2.68 -21.69
C PHE A 211 1.60 1.31 -21.33
N ARG A 212 1.27 0.24 -22.06
CA ARG A 212 1.73 -1.11 -21.75
C ARG A 212 2.34 -1.78 -22.96
N GLU A 213 3.39 -2.55 -22.71
CA GLU A 213 4.01 -3.40 -23.72
C GLU A 213 3.02 -4.47 -24.17
N ARG A 214 2.91 -4.70 -25.48
CA ARG A 214 2.16 -5.84 -26.02
C ARG A 214 2.97 -7.12 -25.78
N LYS A 215 2.28 -8.22 -25.49
CA LYS A 215 2.93 -9.54 -25.37
C LYS A 215 2.16 -10.61 -26.14
N GLU A 216 2.89 -11.64 -26.54
CA GLU A 216 2.36 -12.72 -27.38
C GLU A 216 1.80 -13.91 -26.58
N GLY A 217 2.00 -13.94 -25.25
CA GLY A 217 1.63 -15.10 -24.43
C GLY A 217 1.17 -14.81 -23.00
N GLY A 218 0.47 -15.81 -22.42
CA GLY A 218 -0.11 -15.79 -21.09
C GLY A 218 -1.52 -15.20 -21.03
N TYR A 219 -2.08 -15.07 -19.82
CA TYR A 219 -3.49 -14.76 -19.59
C TYR A 219 -4.01 -13.42 -20.17
N SER A 220 -3.14 -12.45 -20.46
CA SER A 220 -3.52 -11.12 -20.95
C SER A 220 -2.70 -10.79 -22.20
N ARG A 221 -3.23 -10.01 -23.14
CA ARG A 221 -2.44 -9.49 -24.28
C ARG A 221 -1.45 -8.38 -23.91
N TRP A 222 -1.53 -7.88 -22.67
CA TRP A 222 -0.75 -6.75 -22.18
C TRP A 222 0.26 -7.18 -21.11
N GLY A 223 1.50 -6.71 -21.28
CA GLY A 223 2.64 -6.91 -20.40
C GLY A 223 2.81 -5.77 -19.39
N PRO A 224 4.06 -5.46 -19.00
CA PRO A 224 4.37 -4.36 -18.07
C PRO A 224 4.02 -2.99 -18.66
N LEU A 225 4.00 -1.97 -17.82
CA LEU A 225 4.01 -0.57 -18.25
C LEU A 225 5.24 -0.33 -19.13
N ASN A 226 5.04 0.37 -20.24
CA ASN A 226 6.09 0.81 -21.16
C ASN A 226 6.85 2.03 -20.57
N PRO A 227 7.92 2.52 -21.21
CA PRO A 227 8.69 3.66 -20.73
C PRO A 227 7.84 4.91 -20.44
N LEU A 228 6.88 5.24 -21.32
CA LEU A 228 6.01 6.40 -21.16
C LEU A 228 5.10 6.27 -19.92
N GLY A 229 4.43 5.12 -19.76
CA GLY A 229 3.54 4.89 -18.62
C GLY A 229 4.26 4.97 -17.28
N ARG A 230 5.52 4.49 -17.24
CA ARG A 230 6.37 4.61 -16.06
C ARG A 230 6.81 6.05 -15.82
N ALA A 231 7.24 6.77 -16.85
CA ALA A 231 7.67 8.16 -16.74
C ALA A 231 6.52 9.06 -16.25
N VAL A 232 5.28 8.84 -16.72
CA VAL A 232 4.10 9.55 -16.24
C VAL A 232 3.89 9.35 -14.74
N ILE A 233 3.85 8.10 -14.25
CA ILE A 233 3.65 7.83 -12.81
C ILE A 233 4.84 8.31 -11.98
N PHE A 234 6.06 8.16 -12.50
CA PHE A 234 7.29 8.58 -11.86
C PHE A 234 7.33 10.08 -11.58
N ASN A 235 6.99 10.89 -12.58
CA ASN A 235 6.95 12.35 -12.45
C ASN A 235 5.73 12.81 -11.67
N ALA A 236 4.57 12.18 -11.86
CA ALA A 236 3.39 12.48 -11.09
C ALA A 236 3.66 12.34 -9.57
N LEU A 237 4.39 11.30 -9.16
CA LEU A 237 4.75 11.09 -7.75
C LEU A 237 5.64 12.21 -7.20
N ARG A 238 6.63 12.67 -7.98
CA ARG A 238 7.48 13.81 -7.62
C ARG A 238 6.65 15.10 -7.49
N THR A 239 5.84 15.40 -8.50
CA THR A 239 4.94 16.56 -8.52
C THR A 239 3.96 16.53 -7.34
N ALA A 240 3.46 15.35 -6.96
CA ALA A 240 2.57 15.21 -5.81
C ALA A 240 3.23 15.66 -4.49
N GLU A 241 4.52 15.35 -4.25
CA GLU A 241 5.22 15.85 -3.06
C GLU A 241 5.52 17.35 -3.12
N GLU A 242 5.82 17.87 -4.32
CA GLU A 242 6.03 19.31 -4.55
C GLU A 242 4.73 20.10 -4.25
N LEU A 243 3.59 19.65 -4.78
CA LEU A 243 2.28 20.27 -4.54
C LEU A 243 1.78 20.07 -3.11
N ALA A 244 2.10 18.93 -2.48
CA ALA A 244 1.82 18.68 -1.07
C ALA A 244 2.66 19.54 -0.11
N GLY A 245 3.76 20.14 -0.60
CA GLY A 245 4.70 20.91 0.23
C GLY A 245 5.49 20.05 1.23
N ARG A 246 5.41 18.71 1.16
CA ARG A 246 6.11 17.79 2.05
C ARG A 246 6.28 16.40 1.41
N ARG A 247 7.21 15.62 1.97
CA ARG A 247 7.37 14.21 1.61
C ARG A 247 6.22 13.37 2.17
N ILE A 248 5.38 12.85 1.29
CA ILE A 248 4.24 12.00 1.65
C ILE A 248 4.48 10.52 1.31
N PHE A 249 5.56 10.20 0.59
CA PHE A 249 5.90 8.82 0.18
C PHE A 249 7.14 8.29 0.93
N TYR A 250 7.00 8.10 2.25
CA TYR A 250 8.12 7.74 3.14
C TYR A 250 8.89 6.48 2.73
N GLY A 251 8.25 5.56 1.98
CA GLY A 251 8.90 4.34 1.51
C GLY A 251 10.08 4.60 0.58
N LEU A 252 10.10 5.74 -0.14
CA LEU A 252 11.26 6.18 -0.93
C LEU A 252 12.47 6.49 -0.05
N ASP A 253 12.25 6.97 1.17
CA ASP A 253 13.28 7.36 2.13
C ASP A 253 13.72 6.20 3.03
N LYS A 254 12.82 5.24 3.32
CA LYS A 254 13.11 4.06 4.16
C LYS A 254 13.70 2.89 3.36
N ALA A 255 13.22 2.61 2.14
CA ALA A 255 13.71 1.50 1.33
C ALA A 255 15.12 1.78 0.78
N ARG A 256 16.01 0.79 0.86
CA ARG A 256 17.42 0.94 0.45
C ARG A 256 17.94 -0.20 -0.42
N ILE A 257 18.79 0.16 -1.38
CA ILE A 257 19.72 -0.76 -2.05
C ILE A 257 21.11 -0.44 -1.50
N ARG A 258 21.68 -1.38 -0.74
CA ARG A 258 22.90 -1.15 0.05
C ARG A 258 22.71 0.06 0.98
N ASN A 259 23.51 1.11 0.82
CA ASN A 259 23.44 2.35 1.61
C ASN A 259 22.61 3.46 0.96
N LEU A 260 22.10 3.28 -0.27
CA LEU A 260 21.36 4.31 -1.01
C LEU A 260 19.85 4.13 -0.82
N THR A 261 19.13 5.22 -0.52
CA THR A 261 17.66 5.22 -0.51
C THR A 261 17.12 5.12 -1.93
N LEU A 262 15.89 4.63 -2.09
CA LEU A 262 15.20 4.68 -3.37
C LEU A 262 15.03 6.12 -3.86
N ARG A 263 14.79 7.08 -2.96
CA ARG A 263 14.78 8.50 -3.31
C ARG A 263 16.09 8.96 -3.94
N LYS A 264 17.23 8.59 -3.32
CA LYS A 264 18.56 8.95 -3.83
C LYS A 264 18.78 8.38 -5.23
N ILE A 265 18.42 7.12 -5.42
CA ILE A 265 18.56 6.39 -6.69
C ILE A 265 17.68 7.03 -7.76
N PHE A 266 16.39 7.18 -7.48
CA PHE A 266 15.42 7.60 -8.49
C PHE A 266 15.50 9.08 -8.80
N TYR A 267 15.67 9.97 -7.82
CA TYR A 267 15.47 11.40 -8.03
C TYR A 267 16.72 12.27 -7.87
N GLU A 268 17.66 11.90 -7.02
CA GLU A 268 18.68 12.86 -6.54
C GLU A 268 20.13 12.57 -7.01
N MET A 269 20.43 11.36 -7.49
CA MET A 269 21.76 11.03 -8.00
C MET A 269 21.83 11.12 -9.53
N ASP A 270 23.04 11.22 -10.07
CA ASP A 270 23.28 11.19 -11.51
C ASP A 270 22.58 9.98 -12.20
N PRO A 271 21.85 10.17 -13.32
CA PRO A 271 21.09 9.10 -13.97
C PRO A 271 21.92 7.88 -14.35
N GLU A 272 23.12 8.04 -14.89
CA GLU A 272 23.95 6.90 -15.30
C GLU A 272 24.44 6.11 -14.08
N LYS A 273 24.82 6.80 -13.00
CA LYS A 273 25.14 6.13 -11.73
C LYS A 273 23.93 5.40 -11.16
N ALA A 274 22.74 5.97 -11.26
CA ALA A 274 21.49 5.31 -10.84
C ALA A 274 21.22 4.05 -11.67
N ASP A 275 21.36 4.13 -13.00
CA ASP A 275 21.17 3.00 -13.91
C ASP A 275 22.12 1.84 -13.59
N ARG A 276 23.39 2.12 -13.26
CA ARG A 276 24.34 1.09 -12.79
C ARG A 276 23.91 0.41 -11.49
N VAL A 277 23.33 1.16 -10.55
CA VAL A 277 22.80 0.60 -9.30
C VAL A 277 21.58 -0.28 -9.58
N ILE A 278 20.66 0.20 -10.42
CA ILE A 278 19.43 -0.51 -10.81
C ILE A 278 19.78 -1.81 -11.55
N ALA A 279 20.69 -1.76 -12.53
CA ALA A 279 21.12 -2.92 -13.30
C ALA A 279 21.76 -4.02 -12.43
N ARG A 280 22.47 -3.63 -11.36
CA ARG A 280 23.06 -4.59 -10.41
C ARG A 280 22.01 -5.21 -9.47
N ALA A 281 20.97 -4.47 -9.13
CA ALA A 281 19.95 -4.90 -8.18
C ALA A 281 18.79 -5.65 -8.84
N ASP A 282 18.48 -5.36 -10.11
CA ASP A 282 17.43 -6.00 -10.87
C ASP A 282 18.01 -6.76 -12.06
N PRO A 283 17.91 -8.09 -12.11
CA PRO A 283 18.44 -8.87 -13.24
C PRO A 283 17.58 -8.77 -14.51
N THR A 284 16.35 -8.24 -14.41
CA THR A 284 15.41 -8.23 -15.54
C THR A 284 15.80 -7.23 -16.63
N ASP A 285 15.46 -7.52 -17.88
CA ASP A 285 15.59 -6.65 -19.04
C ASP A 285 14.58 -5.49 -19.08
N ARG A 286 13.60 -5.47 -18.16
CA ARG A 286 12.50 -4.50 -18.11
C ARG A 286 12.90 -3.08 -17.71
N ARG A 287 14.17 -2.83 -17.44
CA ARG A 287 14.67 -1.56 -16.91
C ARG A 287 14.49 -0.45 -17.94
N VAL A 288 14.17 0.76 -17.46
CA VAL A 288 14.10 1.97 -18.29
C VAL A 288 15.18 2.94 -17.77
N PRO A 289 15.98 3.57 -18.65
CA PRO A 289 17.00 4.52 -18.21
C PRO A 289 16.40 5.61 -17.32
N VAL A 290 17.04 5.91 -16.20
CA VAL A 290 16.55 6.91 -15.24
C VAL A 290 16.41 8.29 -15.89
N ALA A 291 17.27 8.62 -16.85
CA ALA A 291 17.14 9.86 -17.64
C ALA A 291 15.80 9.91 -18.41
N ALA A 292 15.37 8.80 -19.01
CA ALA A 292 14.09 8.71 -19.72
C ALA A 292 12.88 8.71 -18.77
N LEU A 293 13.05 8.24 -17.53
CA LEU A 293 12.00 8.36 -16.51
C LEU A 293 11.85 9.79 -15.98
N ARG A 294 12.96 10.52 -15.81
CA ARG A 294 12.96 11.89 -15.27
C ARG A 294 12.54 12.96 -16.28
N ASP A 295 12.82 12.74 -17.55
CA ASP A 295 12.60 13.73 -18.60
C ASP A 295 11.43 13.30 -19.50
N LEU A 296 10.25 13.87 -19.21
CA LEU A 296 9.03 13.60 -19.96
C LEU A 296 9.12 14.06 -21.42
N SER A 297 9.94 15.08 -21.73
CA SER A 297 10.06 15.62 -23.08
C SER A 297 10.62 14.60 -24.09
N ARG A 298 11.26 13.54 -23.60
CA ARG A 298 11.79 12.43 -24.41
C ARG A 298 10.74 11.48 -24.96
N HIS A 299 9.47 11.64 -24.57
CA HIS A 299 8.39 10.77 -25.00
C HIS A 299 7.49 11.50 -26.00
N GLU A 300 7.62 11.19 -27.29
CA GLU A 300 6.88 11.85 -28.37
C GLU A 300 5.36 11.81 -28.18
N SER A 301 4.82 10.71 -27.63
CA SER A 301 3.39 10.53 -27.39
C SER A 301 2.89 11.16 -26.08
N LEU A 302 3.70 11.92 -25.34
CA LEU A 302 3.33 12.50 -24.05
C LEU A 302 2.07 13.36 -24.14
N ARG A 303 1.99 14.25 -25.12
CA ARG A 303 0.86 15.18 -25.25
C ARG A 303 -0.46 14.42 -25.44
N THR A 304 -0.50 13.51 -26.41
CA THR A 304 -1.63 12.61 -26.65
C THR A 304 -1.96 11.79 -25.41
N ALA A 305 -0.94 11.32 -24.69
CA ALA A 305 -1.13 10.54 -23.49
C ALA A 305 -1.80 11.32 -22.35
N LEU A 306 -1.39 12.58 -22.13
CA LEU A 306 -2.01 13.45 -21.15
C LEU A 306 -3.44 13.85 -21.55
N GLU A 307 -3.72 14.03 -22.84
CA GLU A 307 -5.08 14.25 -23.36
C GLU A 307 -5.97 13.03 -23.12
N MET A 308 -5.51 11.82 -23.42
CA MET A 308 -6.24 10.58 -23.16
C MET A 308 -6.49 10.34 -21.67
N LEU A 309 -5.53 10.66 -20.79
CA LEU A 309 -5.73 10.59 -19.35
C LEU A 309 -6.83 11.56 -18.89
N ASN A 310 -6.81 12.81 -19.37
CA ASN A 310 -7.87 13.77 -19.07
C ASN A 310 -9.26 13.26 -19.51
N ALA A 311 -9.37 12.70 -20.72
CA ALA A 311 -10.62 12.12 -21.20
C ALA A 311 -11.07 10.89 -20.37
N TYR A 312 -10.12 10.02 -20.00
CA TYR A 312 -10.39 8.87 -19.12
C TYR A 312 -10.92 9.31 -17.75
N PHE A 313 -10.47 10.45 -17.24
CA PHE A 313 -10.95 10.99 -15.97
C PHE A 313 -12.28 11.70 -16.08
N ALA A 314 -12.50 12.48 -17.14
CA ALA A 314 -13.78 13.15 -17.39
C ALA A 314 -14.93 12.16 -17.58
N SER A 315 -14.67 10.99 -18.17
CA SER A 315 -15.70 9.96 -18.40
C SER A 315 -16.10 9.15 -17.17
N ARG A 316 -15.39 9.28 -16.03
CA ARG A 316 -15.64 8.48 -14.82
C ARG A 316 -16.14 9.33 -13.66
N ASN A 317 -17.47 9.32 -13.47
CA ASN A 317 -18.20 10.15 -12.52
C ASN A 317 -18.15 9.66 -11.06
N HIS A 318 -16.97 9.33 -10.51
CA HIS A 318 -16.89 8.60 -9.21
C HIS A 318 -15.96 9.21 -8.17
N ARG A 319 -15.53 10.46 -8.34
CA ARG A 319 -14.47 11.04 -7.52
C ARG A 319 -15.05 12.17 -6.67
N GLY A 320 -14.69 12.21 -5.39
CA GLY A 320 -15.01 13.40 -4.60
C GLY A 320 -14.28 14.60 -5.20
N GLU A 321 -14.94 15.76 -5.24
CA GLU A 321 -14.46 16.99 -5.92
C GLU A 321 -12.99 17.36 -5.57
N ALA A 322 -12.57 17.08 -4.34
CA ALA A 322 -11.23 17.38 -3.85
C ALA A 322 -10.11 16.55 -4.52
N ALA A 323 -10.35 15.28 -4.83
CA ALA A 323 -9.36 14.44 -5.53
C ALA A 323 -9.20 14.84 -7.00
N ASP A 324 -10.26 15.37 -7.61
CA ASP A 324 -10.22 15.87 -9.00
C ASP A 324 -9.43 17.16 -9.11
N LYS A 325 -9.47 18.03 -8.09
CA LYS A 325 -8.60 19.21 -8.02
C LYS A 325 -7.12 18.79 -8.03
N ALA A 326 -6.71 17.93 -7.10
CA ALA A 326 -5.32 17.44 -7.01
C ALA A 326 -4.86 16.77 -8.32
N LEU A 327 -5.75 16.01 -8.96
CA LEU A 327 -5.47 15.37 -10.25
C LEU A 327 -5.25 16.38 -11.38
N ARG A 328 -6.08 17.43 -11.46
CA ARG A 328 -5.91 18.51 -12.45
C ARG A 328 -4.60 19.25 -12.25
N GLU A 329 -4.22 19.55 -11.01
CA GLU A 329 -2.96 20.24 -10.69
C GLU A 329 -1.73 19.40 -11.07
N ILE A 330 -1.77 18.09 -10.83
CA ILE A 330 -0.73 17.17 -11.28
C ILE A 330 -0.67 17.12 -12.81
N LEU A 331 -1.79 16.89 -13.50
CA LEU A 331 -1.82 16.81 -14.96
C LEU A 331 -1.38 18.13 -15.62
N ALA A 332 -1.75 19.28 -15.06
CA ALA A 332 -1.29 20.58 -15.53
C ALA A 332 0.23 20.74 -15.34
N SER A 333 0.78 20.23 -14.25
CA SER A 333 2.22 20.28 -13.99
C SER A 333 3.02 19.36 -14.89
N LEU A 334 2.50 18.19 -15.26
CA LEU A 334 3.17 17.26 -16.21
C LEU A 334 3.17 17.76 -17.66
N ARG A 335 2.36 18.78 -17.99
CA ARG A 335 2.34 19.43 -19.30
C ARG A 335 3.40 20.53 -19.44
N ARG A 336 3.86 21.06 -18.31
CA ARG A 336 4.94 22.06 -18.25
C ARG A 336 6.27 21.35 -18.26
#